data_AF-A0A267MAM4-F1
#
_entry.id   AF-A0A267MAM4-F1
#
_cell.length_a   1.000
_cell.length_b   1.000
_cell.length_c   1.000
_cell.angle_alpha   90.00
_cell.angle_beta   90.00
_cell.angle_gamma   90.00
#
_symmetry.space_group_name_H-M   'P 1'
#
loop_
_entity.id
_entity.type
_entity.pdbx_description
1 polymer ?
#
loop_
_entity_poly.entity_id
_entity_poly.type
_entity_poly.pdbx_seq_one_letter_code
_entity_poly.pdbx_strand_id
1 'polypeptide(L)'
;GFSRDNLDSGSIVNPTFESENMKDGGDLISDWPYLNGLLNCAGMCDLIAIQANYSMGEAVHTGVTMIADGTDEAAFRLDVALTVDSGIGVVRHAQAGYEIAKDVANGKGKLTDESIKIPLWWEPAEKVTFGPDGKAPR
;
A
#
# COMPACT_ATOMS: atom_id res chain seq x y z
N GLY A 1 20.66 -5.92 -2.85
CA GLY A 1 19.71 -4.91 -2.36
C GLY A 1 18.59 -4.80 -3.36
N PHE A 2 17.35 -4.76 -2.88
CA PHE A 2 16.18 -4.45 -3.70
C PHE A 2 15.77 -3.02 -3.35
N SER A 3 15.64 -2.20 -4.38
CA SER A 3 15.11 -0.85 -4.28
C SER A 3 14.14 -0.68 -5.41
N ARG A 4 12.96 -0.12 -5.15
CA ARG A 4 12.09 0.37 -6.21
C ARG A 4 12.22 1.87 -6.32
N ASP A 5 11.97 2.37 -7.52
CA ASP A 5 11.73 3.79 -7.71
C ASP A 5 10.43 4.20 -6.99
N ASN A 6 10.22 5.50 -6.82
CA ASN A 6 9.11 6.04 -6.03
C ASN A 6 7.75 5.91 -6.75
N LEU A 7 7.78 5.33 -7.96
CA LEU A 7 6.67 4.98 -8.84
C LEU A 7 6.13 3.58 -8.52
N ASP A 8 5.26 3.50 -7.51
CA ASP A 8 4.42 2.33 -7.25
C ASP A 8 2.99 2.77 -6.91
N SER A 9 2.03 1.89 -7.18
CA SER A 9 0.59 2.06 -7.09
C SER A 9 0.07 2.58 -5.74
N GLY A 10 0.83 2.42 -4.65
CA GLY A 10 0.51 2.96 -3.32
C GLY A 10 1.45 4.06 -2.82
N SER A 11 2.50 4.40 -3.57
CA SER A 11 3.62 5.19 -3.09
C SER A 11 3.71 6.59 -3.68
N ILE A 12 2.77 6.99 -4.54
CA ILE A 12 2.74 8.31 -5.18
C ILE A 12 1.32 8.87 -5.25
N VAL A 13 1.23 10.18 -5.06
CA VAL A 13 0.07 10.98 -5.42
C VAL A 13 0.60 12.12 -6.27
N ASN A 14 0.12 12.19 -7.51
CA ASN A 14 0.47 13.21 -8.49
C ASN A 14 -0.74 13.42 -9.41
N PRO A 15 -1.47 14.53 -9.22
CA PRO A 15 -2.69 14.84 -9.97
C PRO A 15 -2.48 15.06 -11.47
N THR A 16 -1.23 15.18 -11.93
CA THR A 16 -0.88 15.41 -13.33
C THR A 16 -0.39 14.16 -14.07
N PHE A 17 -0.32 13.00 -13.38
CA PHE A 17 0.12 11.75 -14.01
C PHE A 17 -0.42 10.49 -13.29
N GLU A 18 0.16 10.06 -12.16
CA GLU A 18 -0.09 8.74 -11.58
C GLU A 18 -1.42 8.60 -10.81
N SER A 19 -1.97 9.71 -10.31
CA SER A 19 -3.28 9.75 -9.66
C SER A 19 -4.26 10.65 -10.39
N GLU A 20 -4.08 10.88 -11.69
CA GLU A 20 -5.03 11.66 -12.50
C GLU A 20 -6.28 10.82 -12.84
N ASN A 21 -7.47 11.36 -12.56
CA ASN A 21 -8.78 10.74 -12.84
C ASN A 21 -9.00 9.40 -12.11
N MET A 22 -8.63 9.34 -10.83
CA MET A 22 -9.06 8.28 -9.93
C MET A 22 -10.60 8.17 -9.98
N LYS A 23 -11.12 6.95 -10.03
CA LYS A 23 -12.57 6.67 -10.16
C LYS A 23 -13.44 7.35 -9.09
N ASP A 24 -12.90 7.60 -7.91
CA ASP A 24 -13.56 8.24 -6.77
C ASP A 24 -13.25 9.74 -6.63
N GLY A 25 -12.42 10.30 -7.53
CA GLY A 25 -11.92 11.67 -7.42
C GLY A 25 -10.87 11.86 -6.32
N GLY A 26 -10.28 10.78 -5.82
CA GLY A 26 -9.23 10.78 -4.78
C GLY A 26 -7.85 11.23 -5.26
N ASP A 27 -7.79 12.04 -6.32
CA ASP A 27 -6.56 12.41 -7.04
C ASP A 27 -5.54 13.14 -6.16
N LEU A 28 -6.01 13.82 -5.11
CA LEU A 28 -5.24 14.69 -4.22
C LEU A 28 -5.03 14.10 -2.81
N ILE A 29 -5.48 12.88 -2.54
CA ILE A 29 -5.38 12.27 -1.20
C ILE A 29 -3.94 11.79 -0.97
N SER A 30 -3.12 12.64 -0.32
CA SER A 30 -1.69 12.39 -0.07
C SER A 30 -1.40 11.42 1.08
N ASP A 31 -2.41 10.96 1.82
CA ASP A 31 -2.24 10.02 2.93
C ASP A 31 -1.58 8.70 2.51
N TRP A 32 -1.82 8.24 1.27
CA TRP A 32 -1.34 6.96 0.75
C TRP A 32 0.20 6.84 0.74
N PRO A 33 0.97 7.76 0.12
CA PRO A 33 2.42 7.78 0.22
C PRO A 33 2.97 7.76 1.64
N TYR A 34 2.36 8.51 2.56
CA TYR A 34 2.80 8.54 3.96
C TYR A 34 2.52 7.22 4.67
N LEU A 35 1.33 6.64 4.46
CA LEU A 35 0.98 5.32 4.99
C LEU A 35 1.90 4.24 4.40
N ASN A 36 2.29 4.32 3.12
CA ASN A 36 3.27 3.42 2.52
C ASN A 36 4.63 3.52 3.24
N GLY A 37 5.10 4.73 3.54
CA GLY A 37 6.33 4.93 4.30
C GLY A 37 6.26 4.40 5.73
N LEU A 38 5.18 4.69 6.45
CA LEU A 38 4.98 4.18 7.82
C LEU A 38 4.86 2.65 7.86
N LEU A 39 4.16 2.07 6.89
CA LEU A 39 3.97 0.63 6.82
C LEU A 39 5.28 -0.09 6.49
N ASN A 40 6.08 0.45 5.56
CA ASN A 40 7.43 -0.04 5.29
C ASN A 40 8.40 0.15 6.47
N CYS A 41 8.21 1.18 7.29
CA CYS A 41 8.94 1.36 8.55
C CYS A 41 8.62 0.23 9.53
N ALA A 42 7.32 -0.07 9.70
CA ALA A 42 6.88 -1.22 10.49
C ALA A 42 7.34 -2.57 9.89
N GLY A 43 7.46 -2.64 8.56
CA GLY A 43 8.02 -3.76 7.81
C GLY A 43 9.55 -3.86 7.85
N MET A 44 10.23 -2.97 8.58
CA MET A 44 11.67 -2.99 8.83
C MET A 44 12.54 -2.76 7.58
N CYS A 45 12.07 -1.95 6.62
CA CYS A 45 12.90 -1.46 5.51
C CYS A 45 14.14 -0.71 6.01
N ASP A 46 15.29 -0.94 5.37
CA ASP A 46 16.58 -0.37 5.79
C ASP A 46 16.68 1.13 5.49
N LEU A 47 16.00 1.61 4.45
CA LEU A 47 15.89 3.03 4.12
C LEU A 47 14.51 3.36 3.56
N ILE A 48 13.93 4.45 4.05
CA ILE A 48 12.68 5.03 3.58
C ILE A 48 12.94 6.48 3.24
N ALA A 49 12.65 6.88 2.01
CA ALA A 49 12.85 8.23 1.50
C ALA A 49 11.51 8.82 1.09
N ILE A 50 11.05 9.83 1.82
CA ILE A 50 9.84 10.59 1.47
C ILE A 50 10.28 11.85 0.74
N GLN A 51 9.72 12.07 -0.44
CA GLN A 51 10.07 13.18 -1.31
C GLN A 51 8.81 13.88 -1.79
N ALA A 52 8.90 15.20 -1.96
CA ALA A 52 7.88 16.00 -2.60
C ALA A 52 8.49 16.67 -3.83
N ASN A 53 7.89 16.48 -5.00
CA ASN A 53 8.39 17.00 -6.27
C ASN A 53 7.35 17.89 -6.95
N TYR A 54 7.75 18.45 -8.11
CA TYR A 54 6.98 19.40 -8.91
C TYR A 54 6.96 20.80 -8.26
N SER A 55 5.81 21.43 -8.09
CA SER A 55 5.65 22.62 -7.24
C SER A 55 5.59 22.17 -5.77
N MET A 56 6.22 22.88 -4.83
CA MET A 56 6.17 22.55 -3.39
C MET A 56 4.74 22.18 -2.94
N GLY A 57 4.52 20.88 -2.70
CA GLY A 57 3.25 20.35 -2.19
C GLY A 57 2.28 19.72 -3.21
N GLU A 58 2.60 19.67 -4.51
CA GLU A 58 1.68 19.10 -5.52
C GLU A 58 1.81 17.59 -5.72
N ALA A 59 2.99 17.02 -5.51
CA ALA A 59 3.19 15.57 -5.56
C ALA A 59 4.04 15.08 -4.38
N VAL A 60 3.55 14.06 -3.69
CA VAL A 60 4.26 13.42 -2.57
C VAL A 60 4.43 11.94 -2.89
N HIS A 61 5.64 11.43 -2.65
CA HIS A 61 5.95 10.02 -2.91
C HIS A 61 6.97 9.45 -1.94
N THR A 62 6.95 8.12 -1.83
CA THR A 62 7.80 7.34 -0.93
C THR A 62 8.58 6.28 -1.71
N GLY A 63 9.90 6.33 -1.56
CA GLY A 63 10.83 5.29 -2.00
C GLY A 63 11.30 4.45 -0.82
N VAL A 64 11.50 3.15 -1.05
CA VAL A 64 11.99 2.21 -0.04
C VAL A 64 13.13 1.37 -0.58
N THR A 65 14.05 1.00 0.30
CA THR A 65 15.18 0.13 -0.01
C THR A 65 15.35 -0.90 1.09
N MET A 66 15.60 -2.15 0.67
CA MET A 66 15.88 -3.26 1.57
C MET A 66 17.10 -4.08 1.13
N ILE A 67 17.88 -4.51 2.10
CA ILE A 67 19.13 -5.22 1.94
C ILE A 67 18.89 -6.71 2.17
N ALA A 68 18.98 -7.49 1.09
CA ALA A 68 19.08 -8.94 1.16
C ALA A 68 20.56 -9.34 1.35
N ASP A 69 20.98 -9.50 2.61
CA ASP A 69 22.35 -9.88 2.98
C ASP A 69 22.57 -11.40 3.13
N GLY A 70 21.52 -12.20 2.91
CA GLY A 70 21.55 -13.66 3.00
C GLY A 70 21.26 -14.22 4.39
N THR A 71 20.95 -13.37 5.37
CA THR A 71 20.51 -13.81 6.71
C THR A 71 19.02 -14.19 6.71
N ASP A 72 18.65 -15.08 7.62
CA ASP A 72 17.23 -15.44 7.86
C ASP A 72 16.40 -14.22 8.27
N GLU A 73 17.01 -13.28 8.99
CA GLU A 73 16.38 -12.01 9.37
C GLU A 73 16.08 -11.14 8.15
N ALA A 74 17.02 -10.99 7.22
CA ALA A 74 16.78 -10.28 5.98
C ALA A 74 15.72 -10.96 5.11
N ALA A 75 15.67 -12.30 5.09
CA ALA A 75 14.63 -13.03 4.37
C ALA A 75 13.24 -12.72 4.93
N PHE A 76 13.07 -12.73 6.26
CA PHE A 76 11.81 -12.38 6.90
C PHE A 76 11.41 -10.91 6.64
N ARG A 77 12.34 -9.97 6.81
CA ARG A 77 12.09 -8.55 6.54
C ARG A 77 11.68 -8.33 5.08
N LEU A 78 12.33 -9.02 4.14
CA LEU A 78 12.04 -8.92 2.71
C LEU A 78 10.64 -9.44 2.36
N ASP A 79 10.24 -10.57 2.94
CA ASP A 79 8.90 -11.13 2.77
C ASP A 79 7.83 -10.13 3.23
N VAL A 80 8.01 -9.55 4.42
CA VAL A 80 7.10 -8.54 4.96
C VAL A 80 7.08 -7.27 4.10
N ALA A 81 8.25 -6.73 3.75
CA ALA A 81 8.36 -5.49 2.98
C ALA A 81 7.73 -5.62 1.59
N LEU A 82 8.04 -6.69 0.84
CA LEU A 82 7.46 -6.91 -0.49
C LEU A 82 5.94 -7.07 -0.43
N THR A 83 5.43 -7.65 0.65
CA THR A 83 3.99 -7.80 0.87
C THR A 83 3.32 -6.47 1.15
N VAL A 84 3.85 -5.69 2.09
CA VAL A 84 3.19 -4.45 2.53
C VAL A 84 3.31 -3.31 1.53
N ASP A 85 4.45 -3.23 0.85
CA ASP A 85 4.76 -2.15 -0.09
C ASP A 85 3.84 -2.20 -1.32
N SER A 86 3.65 -3.39 -1.88
CA SER A 86 2.70 -3.63 -2.98
C SER A 86 1.25 -3.72 -2.51
N GLY A 87 1.02 -4.32 -1.34
CA GLY A 87 -0.31 -4.53 -0.78
C GLY A 87 -1.08 -3.23 -0.52
N ILE A 88 -0.41 -2.17 -0.05
CA ILE A 88 -1.08 -0.88 0.17
C ILE A 88 -1.55 -0.23 -1.15
N GLY A 89 -0.87 -0.50 -2.26
CA GLY A 89 -1.31 -0.07 -3.59
C GLY A 89 -2.59 -0.77 -4.05
N VAL A 90 -2.71 -2.06 -3.79
CA VAL A 90 -3.97 -2.83 -4.01
C VAL A 90 -5.10 -2.23 -3.18
N VAL A 91 -4.84 -1.97 -1.90
CA VAL A 91 -5.83 -1.36 -0.99
C VAL A 91 -6.29 0.00 -1.51
N ARG A 92 -5.36 0.88 -1.89
CA ARG A 92 -5.66 2.21 -2.43
C ARG A 92 -6.61 2.14 -3.63
N HIS A 93 -6.30 1.29 -4.60
CA HIS A 93 -7.11 1.16 -5.81
C HIS A 93 -8.44 0.43 -5.56
N ALA A 94 -8.46 -0.51 -4.63
CA ALA A 94 -9.70 -1.12 -4.19
C ALA A 94 -10.61 -0.05 -3.58
N GLN A 95 -10.06 0.83 -2.73
CA GLN A 95 -10.75 1.97 -2.11
C GLN A 95 -11.29 2.96 -3.12
N ALA A 96 -10.56 3.20 -4.20
CA ALA A 96 -11.06 4.03 -5.29
C ALA A 96 -12.13 3.34 -6.17
N GLY A 97 -12.47 2.08 -5.93
CA GLY A 97 -13.54 1.38 -6.66
C GLY A 97 -13.08 0.63 -7.92
N TYR A 98 -11.81 0.27 -8.04
CA TYR A 98 -11.31 -0.55 -9.15
C TYR A 98 -11.61 -2.03 -8.89
N GLU A 99 -12.50 -2.64 -9.68
CA GLU A 99 -12.94 -4.04 -9.48
C GLU A 99 -11.80 -5.05 -9.47
N ILE A 100 -10.78 -4.88 -10.34
CA ILE A 100 -9.60 -5.77 -10.34
C ILE A 100 -8.87 -5.71 -8.99
N ALA A 101 -8.73 -4.51 -8.41
CA ALA A 101 -8.09 -4.35 -7.12
C ALA A 101 -8.94 -4.90 -5.97
N LYS A 102 -10.28 -4.77 -6.06
CA LYS A 102 -11.20 -5.42 -5.12
C LYS A 102 -11.10 -6.94 -5.19
N ASP A 103 -11.04 -7.50 -6.40
CA ASP A 103 -10.91 -8.95 -6.58
C ASP A 103 -9.58 -9.46 -5.99
N VAL A 104 -8.47 -8.77 -6.24
CA VAL A 104 -7.17 -9.10 -5.63
C VAL A 104 -7.24 -8.98 -4.10
N ALA A 105 -7.80 -7.90 -3.55
CA ALA A 105 -7.97 -7.74 -2.10
C ALA A 105 -8.81 -8.89 -1.48
N ASN A 106 -9.79 -9.41 -2.23
CA ASN A 106 -10.63 -10.54 -1.84
C ASN A 106 -10.01 -11.93 -2.14
N GLY A 107 -8.71 -12.01 -2.50
CA GLY A 107 -8.04 -13.29 -2.79
C GLY A 107 -8.50 -13.95 -4.09
N LYS A 108 -9.05 -13.19 -5.02
CA LYS A 108 -9.45 -13.63 -6.38
C LYS A 108 -8.50 -13.12 -7.45
N GLY A 109 -7.28 -12.77 -7.05
CA GLY A 109 -6.25 -12.27 -7.94
C GLY A 109 -5.78 -13.35 -8.92
N LYS A 110 -5.34 -12.95 -10.12
CA LYS A 110 -4.77 -13.90 -11.09
C LYS A 110 -3.39 -14.43 -10.68
N LEU A 111 -2.68 -13.67 -9.84
CA LEU A 111 -1.27 -13.91 -9.46
C LEU A 111 -1.11 -14.30 -7.99
N THR A 112 -2.18 -14.22 -7.19
CA THR A 112 -2.17 -14.54 -5.77
C THR A 112 -3.57 -14.91 -5.29
N ASP A 113 -3.64 -15.91 -4.42
CA ASP A 113 -4.85 -16.31 -3.69
C ASP A 113 -4.91 -15.67 -2.28
N GLU A 114 -3.90 -14.87 -1.92
CA GLU A 114 -3.86 -14.17 -0.65
C GLU A 114 -4.90 -13.04 -0.60
N SER A 115 -5.58 -12.91 0.54
CA SER A 115 -6.58 -11.87 0.79
C SER A 115 -6.07 -10.84 1.77
N ILE A 116 -6.40 -9.56 1.55
CA ILE A 116 -6.05 -8.47 2.46
C ILE A 116 -7.19 -8.29 3.47
N LYS A 117 -6.91 -8.53 4.75
CA LYS A 117 -7.91 -8.45 5.84
C LYS A 117 -7.95 -7.07 6.48
N ILE A 118 -8.44 -6.07 5.75
CA ILE A 118 -8.63 -4.73 6.31
C ILE A 118 -10.03 -4.19 6.00
N PRO A 119 -10.55 -3.26 6.81
CA PRO A 119 -11.78 -2.55 6.53
C PRO A 119 -11.68 -1.78 5.22
N LEU A 120 -12.49 -2.19 4.25
CA LEU A 120 -12.72 -1.47 3.02
C LEU A 120 -14.11 -0.83 3.09
N TRP A 121 -14.29 0.42 2.63
CA TRP A 121 -15.56 1.14 2.89
C TRP A 121 -16.81 0.46 2.29
N TRP A 122 -16.62 -0.41 1.30
CA TRP A 122 -17.68 -1.21 0.67
C TRP A 122 -17.87 -2.58 1.31
N GLU A 123 -17.00 -3.00 2.22
CA GLU A 123 -17.16 -4.26 2.92
C GLU A 123 -18.19 -4.11 4.06
N PRO A 124 -19.18 -5.02 4.15
CA PRO A 124 -20.07 -5.05 5.30
C PRO A 124 -19.25 -5.17 6.59
N ALA A 125 -19.61 -4.40 7.63
CA ALA A 125 -18.90 -4.40 8.91
C ALA A 125 -18.77 -5.81 9.53
N GLU A 126 -19.70 -6.72 9.22
CA GLU A 126 -19.69 -8.12 9.65
C GLU A 126 -18.57 -8.97 9.01
N LYS A 127 -18.05 -8.55 7.86
CA LYS A 127 -16.94 -9.21 7.15
C LYS A 127 -15.57 -8.65 7.51
N VAL A 128 -15.56 -7.50 8.19
CA VAL A 128 -14.35 -6.78 8.56
C VAL A 128 -14.03 -7.10 10.02
N THR A 129 -12.94 -7.84 10.26
CA THR A 129 -12.46 -8.12 11.62
C THR A 129 -11.52 -7.01 12.09
N PHE A 130 -11.94 -6.23 13.08
CA PHE A 130 -11.02 -5.35 13.81
C PHE A 130 -10.39 -6.12 14.98
N GLY A 131 -9.11 -6.48 14.85
CA GLY A 131 -8.35 -7.12 15.92
C GLY A 131 -8.68 -8.61 16.13
N PRO A 132 -8.12 -9.23 17.19
CA PRO A 132 -8.21 -10.66 17.41
C PRO A 132 -9.66 -11.16 17.52
N ASP A 133 -9.89 -12.37 17.03
CA ASP A 133 -11.23 -12.96 16.84
C ASP A 133 -12.13 -12.79 18.08
N GLY A 134 -13.31 -12.18 17.87
CA GLY A 134 -14.40 -12.21 18.85
C GLY A 134 -14.84 -10.88 19.46
N LYS A 135 -14.43 -9.72 18.93
CA LYS A 135 -15.06 -8.43 19.31
C LYS A 135 -15.47 -7.65 18.07
N ALA A 136 -16.79 -7.54 17.87
CA ALA A 136 -17.34 -6.55 16.96
C ALA A 136 -16.85 -5.14 17.37
N PRO A 137 -16.51 -4.27 16.40
CA PRO A 137 -16.20 -2.88 16.71
C PRO A 137 -17.40 -2.27 17.46
N ARG A 138 -17.12 -1.63 18.60
CA ARG A 138 -18.13 -0.91 19.39
C ARG A 138 -18.50 0.39 18.71
#